data_AF-A0A2N9H8J0-F1
#
_entry.id   AF-A0A2N9H8J0-F1
#
_cell.length_a   1.000
_cell.length_b   1.000
_cell.length_c   1.000
_cell.angle_alpha   90.00
_cell.angle_beta   90.00
_cell.angle_gamma   90.00
#
_symmetry.space_group_name_H-M   'P 1'
#
loop_
_entity.id
_entity.type
_entity.pdbx_description
1 polymer ?
#
loop_
_entity_poly.entity_id
_entity_poly.type
_entity_poly.pdbx_seq_one_letter_code
_entity_poly.pdbx_strand_id
1 'polypeptide(L)'
;MQEPNLGMMGGGGAGGSSGEMAISGEHHRQLKAEIATHPLYEQLLSAHVSCLRVATPIDQLPLIDAQLQQSHHLLRSYASHSQHNHSLPPHERQELDNFLGQYLLVLCSFKEQLQQHVRVHAVEAVVACREIENTLQALTGREIRDENYLRFL
;
A
#
# COMPACT_ATOMS: atom_id res chain seq x y z
N MET A 1 -20.38 -19.99 -54.30
CA MET A 1 -20.26 -18.93 -55.32
C MET A 1 -20.49 -17.62 -54.60
N GLN A 2 -19.68 -16.58 -54.65
CA GLN A 2 -18.35 -16.32 -55.19
C GLN A 2 -17.95 -14.99 -54.53
N GLU A 3 -16.70 -14.86 -54.10
CA GLU A 3 -16.16 -13.63 -53.51
C GLU A 3 -16.10 -12.48 -54.53
N PRO A 4 -15.77 -11.27 -54.06
CA PRO A 4 -14.60 -10.64 -54.64
C PRO A 4 -13.60 -10.15 -53.59
N ASN A 5 -12.38 -10.60 -53.82
CA ASN A 5 -11.10 -10.16 -53.29
C ASN A 5 -10.73 -8.78 -53.88
N LEU A 6 -10.19 -7.88 -53.05
CA LEU A 6 -9.28 -6.81 -53.45
C LEU A 6 -8.39 -6.46 -52.25
N GLY A 7 -7.15 -6.92 -52.31
CA GLY A 7 -6.12 -6.60 -51.34
C GLY A 7 -5.30 -5.36 -51.68
N MET A 8 -4.34 -5.13 -50.78
CA MET A 8 -3.05 -4.43 -50.94
C MET A 8 -2.97 -2.93 -50.56
N MET A 9 -1.76 -2.59 -50.06
CA MET A 9 -1.21 -1.30 -49.58
C MET A 9 -1.60 -0.92 -48.14
N GLY A 10 -0.71 -0.91 -47.14
CA GLY A 10 0.72 -0.55 -47.16
C GLY A 10 0.85 0.96 -47.09
N GLY A 11 1.40 1.48 -45.98
CA GLY A 11 1.73 2.91 -45.89
C GLY A 11 1.63 3.44 -44.46
N GLY A 12 2.79 3.74 -43.88
CA GLY A 12 2.88 4.44 -42.61
C GLY A 12 2.21 5.81 -42.63
N GLY A 13 1.80 6.23 -41.44
CA GLY A 13 1.29 7.56 -41.18
C GLY A 13 1.63 7.93 -39.74
N ALA A 14 2.87 8.39 -39.55
CA ALA A 14 3.19 9.24 -38.43
C ALA A 14 2.39 10.54 -38.56
N GLY A 15 1.82 11.02 -37.46
CA GLY A 15 1.32 12.39 -37.37
C GLY A 15 0.06 12.52 -36.56
N GLY A 16 0.19 12.99 -35.31
CA GLY A 16 -0.98 13.42 -34.54
C GLY A 16 -0.70 13.71 -33.08
N SER A 17 0.02 14.80 -32.79
CA SER A 17 -0.16 15.63 -31.60
C SER A 17 -0.32 14.92 -30.24
N SER A 18 0.79 14.63 -29.55
CA SER A 18 0.82 14.37 -28.10
C SER A 18 2.23 14.62 -27.54
N GLY A 19 2.84 15.74 -27.94
CA GLY A 19 4.20 16.09 -27.53
C GLY A 19 4.31 16.35 -26.04
N GLU A 20 3.31 16.97 -25.40
CA GLU A 20 3.41 17.43 -24.00
C GLU A 20 2.89 16.42 -22.96
N MET A 21 1.84 15.62 -23.27
CA MET A 21 1.35 14.58 -22.34
C MET A 21 2.25 13.34 -22.28
N ALA A 22 3.01 13.05 -23.34
CA ALA A 22 3.93 11.91 -23.37
C ALA A 22 5.16 12.11 -22.48
N ILE A 23 5.68 13.36 -22.40
CA ILE A 23 6.85 13.70 -21.56
C ILE A 23 6.53 13.54 -20.08
N SER A 24 5.32 13.97 -19.67
CA SER A 24 4.86 13.84 -18.28
C SER A 24 4.69 12.38 -17.86
N GLY A 25 4.19 11.53 -18.76
CA GLY A 25 4.03 10.09 -18.50
C GLY A 25 5.35 9.33 -18.41
N GLU A 26 6.34 9.69 -19.23
CA GLU A 26 7.67 9.08 -19.18
C GLU A 26 8.44 9.49 -17.93
N HIS A 27 8.42 10.79 -17.60
CA HIS A 27 9.00 11.30 -16.37
C HIS A 27 8.37 10.66 -15.12
N HIS A 28 7.05 10.44 -15.12
CA HIS A 28 6.37 9.76 -14.03
C HIS A 28 6.76 8.28 -13.90
N ARG A 29 6.97 7.58 -15.03
CA ARG A 29 7.50 6.20 -15.04
C ARG A 29 8.93 6.15 -14.51
N GLN A 30 9.77 7.11 -14.89
CA GLN A 30 11.15 7.22 -14.40
C GLN A 30 11.17 7.45 -12.89
N LEU A 31 10.38 8.39 -12.35
CA LEU A 31 10.30 8.63 -10.92
C LEU A 31 9.81 7.39 -10.14
N LYS A 32 8.80 6.68 -10.67
CA LYS A 32 8.33 5.41 -10.09
C LYS A 32 9.43 4.35 -10.08
N ALA A 33 10.24 4.28 -11.15
CA ALA A 33 11.36 3.36 -11.23
C ALA A 33 12.44 3.69 -10.19
N GLU A 34 12.78 4.96 -10.05
CA GLU A 34 13.74 5.46 -9.07
C GLU A 34 13.30 5.18 -7.63
N ILE A 35 12.02 5.44 -7.31
CA ILE A 35 11.42 5.08 -6.01
C ILE A 35 11.49 3.57 -5.78
N ALA A 36 11.11 2.75 -6.77
CA ALA A 36 11.07 1.29 -6.63
C ALA A 36 12.48 0.67 -6.47
N THR A 37 13.52 1.30 -7.00
CA THR A 37 14.91 0.86 -6.85
C THR A 37 15.65 1.54 -5.70
N HIS A 38 14.98 2.42 -4.95
CA HIS A 38 15.60 3.21 -3.91
C HIS A 38 15.99 2.35 -2.68
N PRO A 39 17.15 2.56 -2.03
CA PRO A 39 17.57 1.79 -0.86
C PRO A 39 16.58 1.82 0.32
N LEU A 40 15.85 2.93 0.48
CA LEU A 40 14.81 3.08 1.53
C LEU A 40 13.46 2.47 1.16
N TYR A 41 13.26 1.97 -0.07
CA TYR A 41 11.95 1.51 -0.55
C TYR A 41 11.39 0.38 0.31
N GLU A 42 12.19 -0.64 0.61
CA GLU A 42 11.77 -1.78 1.43
C GLU A 42 11.39 -1.35 2.86
N GLN A 43 12.14 -0.40 3.44
CA GLN A 43 11.83 0.15 4.77
C GLN A 43 10.52 0.94 4.74
N LEU A 44 10.30 1.75 3.70
CA LEU A 44 9.08 2.51 3.50
C LEU A 44 7.86 1.59 3.33
N LEU A 45 7.99 0.57 2.49
CA LEU A 45 6.94 -0.43 2.27
C LEU A 45 6.62 -1.16 3.58
N SER A 46 7.64 -1.59 4.32
CA SER A 46 7.47 -2.24 5.63
C SER A 46 6.76 -1.34 6.65
N ALA A 47 7.14 -0.05 6.73
CA ALA A 47 6.49 0.92 7.61
C ALA A 47 5.03 1.14 7.22
N HIS A 48 4.74 1.28 5.92
CA HIS A 48 3.38 1.43 5.41
C HIS A 48 2.51 0.20 5.70
N VAL A 49 3.03 -1.00 5.43
CA VAL A 49 2.34 -2.26 5.70
C VAL A 49 2.09 -2.44 7.19
N SER A 50 3.03 -2.02 8.04
CA SER A 50 2.82 -2.01 9.48
C SER A 50 1.65 -1.12 9.89
N CYS A 51 1.47 0.04 9.24
CA CYS A 51 0.30 0.89 9.48
C CYS A 51 -1.00 0.19 9.05
N LEU A 52 -1.02 -0.42 7.85
CA LEU A 52 -2.19 -1.15 7.35
C LEU A 52 -2.58 -2.29 8.30
N ARG A 53 -1.62 -3.06 8.80
CA ARG A 53 -1.86 -4.18 9.72
C ARG A 53 -2.50 -3.74 11.03
N VAL A 54 -2.15 -2.57 11.56
CA VAL A 54 -2.79 -2.02 12.77
C VAL A 54 -4.25 -1.62 12.50
N ALA A 55 -4.54 -1.11 11.30
CA ALA A 55 -5.90 -0.70 10.91
C ALA A 55 -6.80 -1.85 10.42
N THR A 56 -6.26 -3.08 10.29
CA THR A 56 -6.95 -4.17 9.61
C THR A 56 -7.34 -5.27 10.60
N PRO A 57 -8.60 -5.76 10.57
CA PRO A 57 -9.00 -6.92 11.36
C PRO A 57 -8.12 -8.15 11.08
N ILE A 58 -7.89 -8.99 12.11
CA ILE A 58 -6.97 -10.13 12.04
C ILE A 58 -7.30 -11.07 10.87
N ASP A 59 -8.59 -11.31 10.61
CA ASP A 59 -9.05 -12.20 9.54
C ASP A 59 -8.74 -11.70 8.12
N GLN A 60 -8.44 -10.40 7.97
CA GLN A 60 -8.15 -9.76 6.69
C GLN A 60 -6.65 -9.58 6.43
N LEU A 61 -5.79 -9.82 7.42
CA LEU A 61 -4.33 -9.76 7.25
C LEU A 61 -3.80 -10.65 6.10
N PRO A 62 -4.34 -11.87 5.85
CA PRO A 62 -3.90 -12.68 4.71
C PRO A 62 -4.09 -12.00 3.35
N LEU A 63 -5.07 -11.09 3.22
CA LEU A 63 -5.29 -10.35 1.98
C LEU A 63 -4.18 -9.32 1.72
N ILE A 64 -3.69 -8.66 2.77
CA ILE A 64 -2.54 -7.75 2.69
C ILE A 64 -1.31 -8.53 2.21
N ASP A 65 -1.05 -9.69 2.81
CA ASP A 65 0.11 -10.51 2.45
C ASP A 65 0.03 -11.02 1.00
N ALA A 66 -1.15 -11.42 0.54
CA ALA A 66 -1.37 -11.82 -0.86
C ALA A 66 -1.14 -10.66 -1.85
N GLN A 67 -1.60 -9.45 -1.51
CA GLN A 67 -1.37 -8.26 -2.33
C GLN A 67 0.12 -7.90 -2.39
N LEU A 68 0.85 -8.03 -1.28
CA LEU A 68 2.29 -7.82 -1.25
C LEU A 68 3.01 -8.80 -2.19
N GLN A 69 2.67 -10.08 -2.10
CA GLN A 69 3.23 -11.12 -2.97
C GLN A 69 3.01 -10.81 -4.45
N GLN A 70 1.81 -10.32 -4.79
CA GLN A 70 1.51 -9.87 -6.14
C GLN A 70 2.39 -8.68 -6.52
N SER A 71 2.55 -7.66 -5.68
CA SER A 71 3.27 -6.42 -6.06
C SER A 71 4.72 -6.60 -6.55
N HIS A 72 5.40 -7.69 -6.19
CA HIS A 72 6.79 -7.95 -6.58
C HIS A 72 7.02 -7.97 -8.10
N HIS A 73 6.02 -8.35 -8.92
CA HIS A 73 6.18 -8.32 -10.38
C HIS A 73 6.29 -6.88 -10.92
N LEU A 74 5.57 -5.93 -10.31
CA LEU A 74 5.64 -4.51 -10.68
C LEU A 74 7.00 -3.93 -10.34
N LEU A 75 7.53 -4.24 -9.15
CA LEU A 75 8.86 -3.80 -8.73
C LEU A 75 9.95 -4.30 -9.68
N ARG A 76 9.86 -5.57 -10.10
CA ARG A 76 10.78 -6.12 -11.10
C ARG A 76 10.66 -5.41 -12.45
N SER A 77 9.44 -5.07 -12.88
CA SER A 77 9.22 -4.29 -14.10
C SER A 77 9.82 -2.89 -14.02
N TYR A 78 9.70 -2.21 -12.88
CA TYR A 78 10.28 -0.89 -12.69
C TYR A 78 11.81 -0.94 -12.58
N ALA A 79 12.36 -1.96 -11.91
CA ALA A 79 13.80 -2.16 -11.80
C ALA A 79 14.48 -2.39 -13.16
N SER A 80 13.84 -3.11 -14.09
CA SER A 80 14.39 -3.30 -15.44
C SER A 80 14.37 -2.01 -16.27
N HIS A 81 13.40 -1.12 -16.07
CA HIS A 81 13.32 0.18 -16.74
C HIS A 81 14.36 1.16 -16.19
N SER A 82 14.62 1.15 -14.88
CA SER A 82 15.65 1.98 -14.24
C SER A 82 17.05 1.77 -14.85
N GLN A 83 17.39 0.53 -15.21
CA GLN A 83 18.69 0.21 -15.84
C GLN A 83 18.87 0.78 -17.25
N HIS A 84 17.79 1.06 -17.97
CA HIS A 84 17.82 1.49 -19.37
C HIS A 84 17.68 3.01 -19.54
N ASN A 85 17.17 3.71 -18.53
CA ASN A 85 16.95 5.15 -18.56
C ASN A 85 18.05 5.90 -17.80
N HIS A 86 18.27 7.16 -18.15
CA HIS A 86 19.23 8.01 -17.44
C HIS A 86 18.78 8.21 -15.99
N SER A 87 19.71 8.08 -15.03
CA SER A 87 19.47 8.36 -13.61
C SER A 87 19.03 9.82 -13.41
N LEU A 88 18.21 10.06 -12.39
CA LEU A 88 17.84 11.42 -11.96
C LEU A 88 19.08 12.31 -11.73
N PRO A 89 19.00 13.61 -12.01
CA PRO A 89 20.06 14.55 -11.70
C PRO A 89 20.34 14.59 -10.18
N PRO A 90 21.57 14.95 -9.75
CA PRO A 90 21.98 14.85 -8.34
C PRO A 90 21.08 15.63 -7.37
N HIS A 91 20.55 16.77 -7.80
CA HIS A 91 19.65 17.60 -7.00
C HIS A 91 18.32 16.88 -6.70
N GLU A 92 17.66 16.35 -7.73
CA GLU A 92 16.38 15.63 -7.60
C GLU A 92 16.55 14.34 -6.79
N ARG A 93 17.69 13.66 -6.93
CA ARG A 93 18.00 12.50 -6.09
C ARG A 93 18.10 12.87 -4.61
N GLN A 94 18.77 13.98 -4.28
CA GLN A 94 18.85 14.45 -2.89
C GLN A 94 17.47 14.84 -2.33
N GLU A 95 16.63 15.46 -3.14
CA GLU A 95 15.24 15.76 -2.77
C GLU A 95 14.42 14.50 -2.53
N LEU A 96 14.58 13.49 -3.40
CA LEU A 96 13.94 12.18 -3.24
C LEU A 96 14.39 11.49 -1.96
N ASP A 97 15.70 11.46 -1.68
CA ASP A 97 16.27 10.88 -0.47
C ASP A 97 15.68 11.55 0.79
N ASN A 98 15.64 12.89 0.80
CA ASN A 98 15.07 13.67 1.89
C ASN A 98 13.57 13.39 2.07
N PHE A 99 12.82 13.35 0.96
CA PHE A 99 11.40 13.07 0.96
C PHE A 99 11.11 11.67 1.52
N LEU A 100 11.79 10.64 1.02
CA LEU A 100 11.59 9.26 1.46
C LEU A 100 11.96 9.09 2.94
N GLY A 101 13.03 9.75 3.40
CA GLY A 101 13.39 9.80 4.81
C GLY A 101 12.32 10.44 5.69
N GLN A 102 11.81 11.61 5.31
CA GLN A 102 10.73 12.29 6.04
C GLN A 102 9.44 11.47 6.03
N TYR A 103 9.09 10.89 4.88
CA TYR A 103 7.89 10.09 4.74
C TYR A 103 7.94 8.82 5.62
N LEU A 104 9.12 8.19 5.74
CA LEU A 104 9.34 7.08 6.67
C LEU A 104 9.08 7.50 8.13
N LEU A 105 9.59 8.65 8.57
CA LEU A 105 9.34 9.18 9.92
C LEU A 105 7.85 9.44 10.18
N VAL A 106 7.15 9.98 9.17
CA VAL A 106 5.69 10.20 9.25
C VAL A 106 4.95 8.88 9.39
N LEU A 107 5.30 7.85 8.61
CA LEU A 107 4.68 6.53 8.72
C LEU A 107 4.92 5.90 10.10
N CYS A 108 6.14 6.01 10.64
CA CYS A 108 6.45 5.49 11.97
C CYS A 108 5.62 6.18 13.06
N SER A 109 5.57 7.52 13.07
CA SER A 109 4.78 8.26 14.06
C SER A 109 3.28 8.02 13.91
N PHE A 110 2.79 7.93 12.67
CA PHE A 110 1.41 7.59 12.38
C PHE A 110 1.04 6.20 12.89
N LYS A 111 1.90 5.19 12.70
CA LYS A 111 1.68 3.84 13.24
C LYS A 111 1.47 3.85 14.75
N GLU A 112 2.32 4.57 15.49
CA GLU A 112 2.22 4.64 16.95
C GLU A 112 0.91 5.30 17.40
N GLN A 113 0.54 6.42 16.76
CA GLN A 113 -0.74 7.10 17.01
C GLN A 113 -1.94 6.20 16.71
N LEU A 114 -1.91 5.53 15.57
CA LEU A 114 -2.96 4.62 15.13
C LEU A 114 -3.10 3.43 16.09
N GLN A 115 -1.98 2.82 16.48
CA GLN A 115 -1.95 1.70 17.42
C GLN A 115 -2.51 2.12 18.78
N GLN A 116 -2.14 3.29 19.28
CA GLN A 116 -2.68 3.81 20.53
C GLN A 116 -4.19 4.06 20.44
N HIS A 117 -4.67 4.63 19.33
CA HIS A 117 -6.10 4.89 19.13
C HIS A 117 -6.92 3.60 19.11
N VAL A 118 -6.51 2.60 18.32
CA VAL A 118 -7.18 1.30 18.26
C VAL A 118 -7.19 0.62 19.63
N ARG A 119 -6.04 0.64 20.33
CA ARG A 119 -5.92 0.03 21.67
C ARG A 119 -6.86 0.66 22.69
N VAL A 120 -6.97 1.99 22.72
CA VAL A 120 -7.86 2.69 23.67
C VAL A 120 -9.32 2.30 23.42
N HIS A 121 -9.80 2.39 22.17
CA HIS A 121 -11.18 2.02 21.85
C HIS A 121 -11.48 0.54 22.11
N ALA A 122 -10.54 -0.35 21.82
CA ALA A 122 -10.69 -1.78 22.11
C ALA A 122 -10.79 -2.05 23.62
N VAL A 123 -9.93 -1.41 24.44
CA VAL A 123 -9.99 -1.51 25.90
C VAL A 123 -11.32 -0.97 26.43
N GLU A 124 -11.75 0.20 25.98
CA GLU A 124 -13.02 0.81 26.41
C GLU A 124 -14.22 -0.08 26.07
N ALA A 125 -14.24 -0.66 24.86
CA ALA A 125 -15.27 -1.61 24.46
C ALA A 125 -15.28 -2.86 25.35
N VAL A 126 -14.10 -3.43 25.64
CA VAL A 126 -13.97 -4.60 26.53
C VAL A 126 -14.47 -4.30 27.94
N VAL A 127 -14.13 -3.14 28.50
CA VAL A 127 -14.60 -2.71 29.82
C VAL A 127 -16.12 -2.54 29.82
N ALA A 128 -16.69 -1.87 28.82
CA ALA A 128 -18.14 -1.69 28.71
C ALA A 128 -18.88 -3.04 28.57
N CYS A 129 -18.36 -3.95 27.74
CA CYS A 129 -18.90 -5.31 27.63
C CYS A 129 -18.88 -6.04 28.98
N ARG A 130 -17.79 -5.89 29.75
CA ARG A 130 -17.67 -6.51 31.07
C ARG A 130 -18.68 -5.97 32.07
N GLU A 131 -18.96 -4.66 32.05
CA GLU A 131 -19.97 -4.05 32.91
C GLU A 131 -21.38 -4.56 32.59
N ILE A 132 -21.69 -4.73 31.29
CA ILE A 132 -22.94 -5.31 30.83
C ILE A 132 -23.08 -6.76 31.30
N GLU A 133 -22.03 -7.57 31.15
CA GLU A 133 -22.02 -8.96 31.62
C GLU A 133 -22.26 -9.07 33.13
N ASN A 134 -21.56 -8.26 33.91
CA ASN A 134 -21.73 -8.23 35.37
C ASN A 134 -23.17 -7.87 35.77
N THR A 135 -23.78 -6.91 35.07
CA THR A 135 -25.16 -6.50 35.30
C THR A 135 -26.14 -7.63 34.96
N LEU A 136 -25.93 -8.30 33.82
CA LEU A 136 -26.73 -9.46 33.42
C LEU A 136 -26.61 -10.61 34.42
N GLN A 137 -25.40 -10.89 34.90
CA GLN A 137 -25.17 -11.90 35.93
C GLN A 137 -25.88 -11.55 37.23
N ALA A 138 -25.82 -10.29 37.67
CA ALA A 138 -26.51 -9.83 38.88
C ALA A 138 -28.04 -9.98 38.78
N LEU A 139 -28.61 -9.73 37.59
CA LEU A 139 -30.06 -9.83 37.36
C LEU A 139 -30.56 -11.26 37.17
N THR A 140 -29.75 -12.15 36.58
CA THR A 140 -30.20 -13.48 36.13
C THR A 140 -29.54 -14.65 36.85
N GLY A 141 -28.47 -14.41 37.61
CA GLY A 141 -27.63 -15.43 38.23
C GLY A 141 -26.84 -16.31 37.25
N ARG A 142 -26.88 -16.00 35.93
CA ARG A 142 -26.17 -16.75 34.90
C ARG A 142 -24.83 -16.09 34.58
N GLU A 143 -23.76 -16.87 34.59
CA GLU A 143 -22.43 -16.43 34.16
C GLU A 143 -22.20 -16.86 32.71
N ILE A 144 -21.92 -15.89 31.83
CA ILE A 144 -21.44 -16.16 30.48
C ILE A 144 -19.92 -15.99 30.54
N ARG A 145 -19.19 -17.10 30.74
CA ARG A 145 -17.72 -17.09 30.69
C ARG A 145 -17.27 -17.31 29.26
N ASP A 146 -16.79 -16.26 28.61
CA ASP A 146 -15.99 -16.39 27.39
C ASP A 146 -14.51 -16.26 27.78
N GLU A 147 -13.74 -17.34 27.67
CA GLU A 147 -12.31 -17.35 28.05
C GLU A 147 -11.42 -16.57 27.06
N ASN A 148 -12.00 -15.96 26.03
CA ASN A 148 -11.27 -15.26 24.96
C ASN A 148 -11.15 -13.75 25.14
N TYR A 149 -11.62 -13.17 26.25
CA TYR A 149 -11.61 -11.71 26.47
C TYR A 149 -10.22 -11.05 26.38
N LEU A 150 -9.14 -11.82 26.56
CA LEU A 150 -7.76 -11.35 26.50
C LEU A 150 -7.09 -11.49 25.12
N ARG A 151 -7.78 -12.03 24.11
CA ARG A 151 -7.20 -12.18 22.76
C ARG A 151 -7.28 -10.92 21.89
N PHE A 152 -7.95 -9.87 22.38
CA PHE A 152 -8.13 -8.60 21.68
C PHE A 152 -7.20 -7.48 22.18
N LEU A 153 -6.27 -7.79 23.10
CA LEU A 153 -5.18 -6.92 23.56
C LEU A 153 -3.82 -7.50 23.14
#